data_AF-A0A5A8AG29-F1
#
_entry.id   AF-A0A5A8AG29-F1
#
_cell.length_a   1.000
_cell.length_b   1.000
_cell.length_c   1.000
_cell.angle_alpha   90.00
_cell.angle_beta   90.00
_cell.angle_gamma   90.00
#
_symmetry.space_group_name_H-M   'P 1'
#
loop_
_entity.id
_entity.type
_entity.pdbx_description
1 polymer ?
#
loop_
_entity_poly.entity_id
_entity_poly.type
_entity_poly.pdbx_seq_one_letter_code
_entity_poly.pdbx_strand_id
1 'polypeptide(L)'
;MHKIIKTGEWKYSGNTYLPILLVKQEPGHPLFLQSGAFPSNIAKDHTVYYLHFGKYLIDEKGYISADSSSRPFLSVQEAIGYAERNIEILNWNMDQ
;
A
#
# COMPACT_ATOMS: atom_id res chain seq x y z
N MET A 1 2.80 -8.18 11.26
CA MET A 1 4.03 -7.86 10.50
C MET A 1 3.59 -7.43 9.10
N HIS A 2 4.28 -6.47 8.50
CA HIS A 2 4.04 -6.09 7.11
C HIS A 2 4.98 -6.85 6.19
N LYS A 3 4.46 -7.33 5.06
CA LYS A 3 5.27 -7.91 3.99
C LYS A 3 5.09 -7.09 2.73
N ILE A 4 6.19 -6.56 2.19
CA ILE A 4 6.18 -5.90 0.88
C ILE A 4 5.87 -6.96 -0.18
N ILE A 5 4.85 -6.69 -0.98
CA ILE A 5 4.42 -7.53 -2.10
C ILE A 5 4.91 -6.96 -3.42
N LYS A 6 4.87 -5.62 -3.57
CA LYS A 6 5.30 -4.96 -4.79
C LYS A 6 5.72 -3.52 -4.54
N THR A 7 6.68 -3.04 -5.30
CA THR A 7 7.12 -1.63 -5.29
C THR A 7 7.05 -1.06 -6.70
N GLY A 8 6.92 0.26 -6.82
CA GLY A 8 6.97 0.96 -8.08
C GLY A 8 6.93 2.46 -7.88
N GLU A 9 6.70 3.17 -8.97
CA GLU A 9 6.53 4.62 -8.99
C GLU A 9 5.34 5.01 -9.86
N TRP A 10 4.70 6.13 -9.51
CA TRP A 10 3.60 6.69 -10.27
C TRP A 10 3.79 8.19 -10.50
N LYS A 11 3.29 8.69 -11.61
CA LYS A 11 3.35 10.12 -11.94
C LYS A 11 2.32 10.90 -11.12
N TYR A 12 2.78 11.71 -10.18
CA TYR A 12 1.93 12.54 -9.33
C TYR A 12 1.51 13.83 -10.03
N SER A 13 2.49 14.60 -10.51
CA SER A 13 2.25 15.90 -11.17
C SER A 13 3.46 16.36 -11.97
N GLY A 14 3.26 16.90 -13.18
CA GLY A 14 4.37 17.37 -14.02
C GLY A 14 5.42 16.28 -14.26
N ASN A 15 6.68 16.55 -13.93
CA ASN A 15 7.77 15.57 -13.98
C ASN A 15 8.04 14.87 -12.63
N THR A 16 7.11 14.99 -11.67
CA THR A 16 7.25 14.42 -10.33
C THR A 16 6.67 13.01 -10.30
N TYR A 17 7.51 12.06 -9.91
CA TYR A 17 7.13 10.68 -9.64
C TYR A 17 7.21 10.43 -8.14
N LEU A 18 6.26 9.67 -7.62
CA LEU A 18 6.22 9.28 -6.22
C LEU A 18 6.23 7.75 -6.12
N PRO A 19 6.79 7.20 -5.04
CA PRO A 19 6.74 5.76 -4.84
C PRO A 19 5.30 5.28 -4.63
N ILE A 20 5.06 4.05 -5.05
CA ILE A 20 3.86 3.28 -4.73
C ILE A 20 4.29 1.92 -4.20
N LEU A 21 3.60 1.46 -3.17
CA LEU A 21 4.00 0.30 -2.41
C LEU A 21 2.78 -0.55 -2.05
N LEU A 22 2.79 -1.82 -2.47
CA LEU A 22 1.78 -2.80 -2.09
C LEU A 22 2.31 -3.67 -0.97
N VAL A 23 1.56 -3.73 0.12
CA VAL A 23 1.94 -4.41 1.36
C VAL A 23 0.83 -5.36 1.79
N LYS A 24 1.21 -6.55 2.26
CA LYS A 24 0.34 -7.46 3.00
C LYS A 24 0.46 -7.16 4.49
N GLN A 25 -0.68 -6.99 5.15
CA GLN A 25 -0.81 -6.91 6.61
C GLN A 25 -1.56 -8.15 7.12
N GLU A 26 -0.93 -8.89 8.02
CA GLU A 26 -1.54 -10.06 8.67
C GLU A 26 -2.65 -9.65 9.67
N PRO A 27 -3.66 -10.52 9.89
CA PRO A 27 -4.72 -10.30 10.88
C PRO A 27 -4.17 -10.05 12.29
N GLY A 28 -4.98 -9.42 13.15
CA GLY A 28 -4.65 -9.17 14.55
C GLY A 28 -3.62 -8.05 14.78
N HIS A 29 -3.09 -7.43 13.72
CA HIS A 29 -2.20 -6.28 13.84
C HIS A 29 -2.97 -4.96 13.87
N PRO A 30 -2.74 -4.11 14.89
CA PRO A 30 -3.41 -2.82 14.98
C PRO A 30 -3.00 -1.91 13.81
N LEU A 31 -4.00 -1.23 13.24
CA LEU A 31 -3.81 -0.20 12.21
C LEU A 31 -3.16 1.02 12.87
N PHE A 32 -1.88 1.25 12.59
CA PHE A 32 -1.18 2.43 13.10
C PHE A 32 -1.42 3.71 12.27
N LEU A 33 -2.21 3.67 11.20
CA LEU A 33 -2.42 4.83 10.34
C LEU A 33 -3.89 5.16 10.12
N GLN A 34 -4.29 6.29 10.69
CA GLN A 34 -5.45 7.05 10.29
C GLN A 34 -5.27 7.50 8.84
N SER A 35 -6.12 7.02 7.93
CA SER A 35 -6.57 7.66 6.68
C SER A 35 -6.77 6.60 5.59
N GLY A 36 -7.90 5.92 5.68
CA GLY A 36 -8.31 4.85 4.78
C GLY A 36 -9.27 3.94 5.52
N ALA A 37 -10.51 4.38 5.67
CA ALA A 37 -11.51 3.74 6.52
C ALA A 37 -11.90 2.36 5.96
N PHE A 38 -11.17 1.31 6.32
CA PHE A 38 -11.84 0.04 6.56
C PHE A 38 -12.49 0.10 7.94
N PRO A 39 -13.72 -0.39 8.11
CA PRO A 39 -14.24 -0.58 9.45
C PRO A 39 -13.26 -1.46 10.21
N SER A 40 -12.90 -1.05 11.43
CA SER A 40 -11.91 -1.64 12.34
C SER A 40 -12.03 -3.16 12.55
N ASN A 41 -13.12 -3.74 12.06
CA ASN A 41 -13.55 -5.11 12.24
C ASN A 41 -12.96 -6.02 11.14
N ILE A 42 -12.74 -5.50 9.92
CA ILE A 42 -12.20 -6.28 8.81
C ILE A 42 -10.72 -6.60 9.05
N ALA A 43 -9.92 -5.61 9.44
CA ALA A 43 -8.49 -5.76 9.66
C ALA A 43 -8.13 -6.63 10.89
N LYS A 44 -9.05 -6.84 11.83
CA LYS A 44 -8.82 -7.72 12.98
C LYS A 44 -8.80 -9.19 12.58
N ASP A 45 -9.71 -9.58 11.69
CA ASP A 45 -9.96 -11.00 11.38
C ASP A 45 -9.44 -11.41 9.99
N HIS A 46 -9.02 -10.45 9.15
CA HIS A 46 -8.63 -10.72 7.77
C HIS A 46 -7.26 -10.16 7.44
N THR A 47 -6.57 -10.85 6.51
CA THR A 47 -5.40 -10.28 5.84
C THR A 47 -5.86 -9.10 5.00
N VAL A 48 -5.18 -7.97 5.11
CA VAL A 48 -5.47 -6.76 4.33
C VAL A 48 -4.27 -6.41 3.47
N TYR A 49 -4.53 -5.95 2.25
CA TYR A 49 -3.50 -5.46 1.34
C TYR A 49 -3.59 -3.95 1.22
N TYR A 50 -2.53 -3.24 1.61
CA TYR A 50 -2.46 -1.79 1.54
C TYR A 50 -1.65 -1.34 0.34
N LEU A 51 -2.24 -0.48 -0.47
CA LEU A 51 -1.57 0.26 -1.52
C LEU A 51 -1.25 1.67 -0.99
N HIS A 52 0.01 1.90 -0.65
CA HIS A 52 0.52 3.17 -0.18
C HIS A 52 1.01 4.02 -1.35
N PHE A 53 0.69 5.32 -1.32
CA PHE A 53 1.10 6.29 -2.33
C PHE A 53 1.97 7.36 -1.66
N GLY A 54 3.18 7.59 -2.16
CA GLY A 54 4.11 8.55 -1.55
C GLY A 54 5.20 7.85 -0.75
N LYS A 55 5.95 8.62 0.04
CA LYS A 55 7.11 8.09 0.75
C LYS A 55 6.64 7.20 1.88
N TYR A 56 7.50 6.26 2.25
CA TYR A 56 7.25 5.36 3.35
C TYR A 56 8.54 5.14 4.15
N LEU A 57 8.37 4.82 5.41
CA LEU A 57 9.42 4.41 6.31
C LEU A 57 9.15 2.97 6.74
N ILE A 58 10.21 2.19 6.90
CA ILE A 58 10.17 0.85 7.46
C ILE A 58 10.91 0.91 8.79
N ASP A 59 10.23 0.58 9.88
CA ASP A 59 10.87 0.53 11.19
C ASP A 59 11.69 -0.77 11.39
N GLU A 60 12.42 -0.84 12.50
CA GLU A 60 13.27 -1.99 12.87
C GLU A 60 12.49 -3.32 13.00
N LYS A 61 11.17 -3.25 13.17
CA LYS A 61 10.28 -4.40 13.30
C LYS A 61 9.59 -4.74 11.97
N GLY A 62 9.95 -4.05 10.88
CA GLY A 62 9.39 -4.23 9.56
C GLY A 62 8.00 -3.61 9.38
N TYR A 63 7.59 -2.67 10.24
CA TYR A 63 6.34 -1.94 10.04
C TYR A 63 6.53 -0.81 9.06
N ILE A 64 5.53 -0.65 8.19
CA ILE A 64 5.54 0.32 7.12
C ILE A 64 4.63 1.47 7.55
N SER A 65 5.19 2.67 7.63
CA SER A 65 4.42 3.89 7.79
C SER A 65 4.52 4.73 6.51
N ALA A 66 3.41 4.94 5.83
CA ALA A 66 3.35 5.86 4.69
C ALA A 66 3.11 7.29 5.18
N ASP A 67 3.78 8.26 4.55
CA ASP A 67 3.60 9.68 4.84
C ASP A 67 2.34 10.29 4.19
N SER A 68 1.63 9.47 3.40
CA SER A 68 0.58 9.90 2.49
C SER A 68 -0.55 8.85 2.43
N SER A 69 -1.50 9.04 1.50
CA SER A 69 -2.72 8.26 1.40
C SER A 69 -2.45 6.76 1.19
N SER A 70 -3.28 5.94 1.83
CA SER A 70 -3.24 4.49 1.72
C SER A 70 -4.62 3.98 1.34
N ARG A 71 -4.68 3.06 0.39
CA ARG A 71 -5.94 2.41 -0.01
C ARG A 71 -5.90 0.92 0.31
N PRO A 72 -6.91 0.40 1.01
CA PRO A 72 -6.85 -0.97 1.47
C PRO A 72 -7.75 -1.89 0.61
N PHE A 73 -7.35 -3.16 0.48
CA PHE A 73 -7.95 -4.17 -0.39
C PHE A 73 -7.97 -5.56 0.26
N LEU A 74 -8.85 -6.44 -0.22
CA LEU A 74 -8.95 -7.82 0.29
C LEU A 74 -8.09 -8.82 -0.50
N SER A 75 -7.58 -8.42 -1.66
CA SER A 75 -6.66 -9.24 -2.45
C SER A 75 -5.57 -8.41 -3.16
N VAL A 76 -4.46 -9.07 -3.49
CA VAL A 76 -3.38 -8.50 -4.32
C VAL A 76 -3.92 -8.08 -5.69
N GLN A 77 -4.76 -8.92 -6.30
CA GLN A 77 -5.29 -8.67 -7.65
C GLN A 77 -6.18 -7.43 -7.69
N GLU A 78 -7.03 -7.22 -6.67
CA GLU A 78 -7.84 -6.00 -6.57
C GLU A 78 -6.98 -4.76 -6.42
N ALA A 79 -5.93 -4.82 -5.58
CA ALA A 79 -5.04 -3.69 -5.35
C ALA A 79 -4.27 -3.30 -6.62
N ILE A 80 -3.68 -4.28 -7.31
CA ILE A 80 -2.95 -4.07 -8.57
C ILE A 80 -3.91 -3.57 -9.65
N GLY A 81 -5.05 -4.25 -9.84
CA GLY A 81 -6.03 -3.85 -10.84
C GLY A 81 -6.63 -2.46 -10.55
N TYR A 82 -6.75 -2.06 -9.28
CA TYR A 82 -7.10 -0.68 -8.94
C TYR A 82 -6.01 0.29 -9.41
N ALA A 83 -4.74 0.05 -9.08
CA ALA A 83 -3.63 0.91 -9.46
C ALA A 83 -3.55 1.08 -10.99
N GLU A 84 -3.55 -0.03 -11.73
CA GLU A 84 -3.41 -0.03 -13.20
C GLU A 84 -4.58 0.65 -13.93
N ARG A 85 -5.79 0.63 -13.35
CA ARG A 85 -6.96 1.29 -13.94
C ARG A 85 -7.06 2.77 -13.62
N ASN A 86 -6.50 3.22 -12.50
CA ASN A 86 -6.72 4.57 -11.98
C ASN A 86 -5.48 5.47 -12.07
N ILE A 87 -4.30 4.91 -12.33
CA ILE A 87 -3.04 5.65 -12.42
C ILE A 87 -2.59 5.67 -13.88
N GLU A 88 -2.56 6.85 -14.48
CA GLU A 88 -2.25 7.02 -15.90
C GLU A 88 -0.83 6.54 -16.26
N ILE A 89 0.16 6.88 -15.42
CA ILE A 89 1.54 6.46 -15.60
C ILE A 89 2.00 5.79 -14.31
N LEU A 90 2.00 4.45 -14.36
CA LEU A 90 2.40 3.56 -13.29
C LEU A 90 3.52 2.65 -13.80
N ASN A 91 4.66 2.69 -13.14
CA ASN A 91 5.79 1.82 -13.42
C ASN A 91 6.03 0.94 -12.20
N TRP A 92 5.61 -0.32 -12.30
CA TRP A 92 6.01 -1.30 -11.32
C TRP A 92 7.49 -1.64 -11.48
N ASN A 93 8.21 -1.73 -10.38
CA ASN A 93 9.54 -2.34 -10.41
C ASN A 93 9.35 -3.82 -10.75
N MET A 94 10.04 -4.29 -11.79
CA MET A 94 10.12 -5.73 -12.02
C MET A 94 10.92 -6.32 -10.86
N ASP A 95 10.31 -7.29 -10.18
CA ASP A 95 10.89 -7.92 -8.99
C ASP A 95 12.32 -8.41 -9.27
N GLN A 96 13.26 -8.14 -8.35
CA GLN A 96 14.60 -8.76 -8.34
C GLN A 96 14.53 -10.21 -7.87
#